data_AF-A0A941GWQ9-F1
#
_entry.id   AF-A0A941GWQ9-F1
#
_cell.length_a   1.000
_cell.length_b   1.000
_cell.length_c   1.000
_cell.angle_alpha   90.00
_cell.angle_beta   90.00
_cell.angle_gamma   90.00
#
_symmetry.space_group_name_H-M   'P 1'
#
loop_
_entity.id
_entity.type
_entity.pdbx_description
1 polymer ?
#
loop_
_entity_poly.entity_id
_entity_poly.type
_entity_poly.pdbx_seq_one_letter_code
_entity_poly.pdbx_strand_id
1 'polypeptide(L)'
;IYQNQLQVPEYFWFDPFNPQDLAGFSLQNANYQPLEFNEQNQLISRALNLALGRWPGEYKGINTTWLRWATSSGELLPNAEEIALQEKQRAQEEKQRADLAESKLRQTARNLLQEGMTIQQVASLTGLSEMQINQLN
;
A
#
# COMPACT_ATOMS: atom_id res chain seq x y z
N ILE A 1 -23.07 -22.77 -14.96
CA ILE A 1 -23.02 -21.28 -15.01
C ILE A 1 -21.62 -20.83 -15.46
N TYR A 2 -20.55 -21.06 -14.69
CA TYR A 2 -19.18 -20.66 -15.08
C TYR A 2 -18.70 -21.22 -16.43
N GLN A 3 -18.88 -22.52 -16.68
CA GLN A 3 -18.45 -23.18 -17.93
C GLN A 3 -19.16 -22.68 -19.20
N ASN A 4 -20.46 -22.40 -19.13
CA ASN A 4 -21.28 -22.23 -20.32
C ASN A 4 -21.67 -20.77 -20.59
N GLN A 5 -21.37 -19.83 -19.68
CA GLN A 5 -21.82 -18.44 -19.80
C GLN A 5 -20.72 -17.38 -19.59
N LEU A 6 -19.76 -17.59 -18.69
CA LEU A 6 -18.78 -16.54 -18.32
C LEU A 6 -17.43 -16.67 -19.05
N GLN A 7 -16.98 -17.88 -19.37
CA GLN A 7 -15.71 -18.17 -20.06
C GLN A 7 -14.50 -17.40 -19.48
N VAL A 8 -14.49 -17.15 -18.16
CA VAL A 8 -13.37 -16.49 -17.49
C VAL A 8 -12.14 -17.40 -17.47
N PRO A 9 -10.92 -16.88 -17.62
CA PRO A 9 -9.71 -17.71 -17.68
C PRO A 9 -9.53 -18.63 -16.46
N GLU A 10 -9.87 -18.12 -15.28
CA GLU A 10 -9.81 -18.86 -14.02
C GLU A 10 -10.99 -18.44 -13.12
N TYR A 11 -11.46 -19.36 -12.28
CA TYR A 11 -12.38 -19.05 -11.18
C TYR A 11 -12.01 -19.83 -9.93
N PHE A 12 -12.42 -19.30 -8.78
CA PHE A 12 -12.12 -19.83 -7.46
C PHE A 12 -13.37 -19.81 -6.60
N TRP A 13 -13.51 -20.77 -5.70
CA TRP A 13 -14.52 -20.72 -4.64
C TRP A 13 -13.88 -21.01 -3.29
N PHE A 14 -14.56 -20.59 -2.23
CA PHE A 14 -14.17 -20.88 -0.86
C PHE A 14 -15.40 -20.86 0.05
N ASP A 15 -15.56 -21.90 0.85
CA ASP A 15 -16.54 -21.91 1.95
C ASP A 15 -15.87 -21.42 3.25
N PRO A 16 -16.23 -20.23 3.77
CA PRO A 16 -15.68 -19.74 5.04
C PRO A 16 -16.07 -20.59 6.25
N PHE A 17 -17.11 -21.44 6.16
CA PHE A 17 -17.55 -22.35 7.22
C PHE A 17 -16.96 -23.76 7.10
N ASN A 18 -16.38 -24.09 5.94
CA ASN A 18 -15.57 -25.28 5.72
C ASN A 18 -14.24 -24.87 5.09
N PRO A 19 -13.22 -24.51 5.91
CA PRO A 19 -11.98 -23.96 5.40
C PRO A 19 -11.23 -24.87 4.40
N GLN A 20 -11.51 -26.18 4.40
CA GLN A 20 -10.91 -27.10 3.43
C GLN A 20 -11.53 -27.01 2.03
N ASP A 21 -12.74 -26.47 1.91
CA ASP A 21 -13.43 -26.28 0.64
C ASP A 21 -12.97 -25.00 -0.06
N LEU A 22 -11.72 -25.04 -0.51
CA LEU A 22 -11.11 -24.09 -1.44
C LEU A 22 -10.80 -24.85 -2.72
N ALA A 23 -11.29 -24.36 -3.85
CA ALA A 23 -10.93 -24.92 -5.15
C ALA A 23 -10.75 -23.79 -6.17
N GLY A 24 -9.89 -24.04 -7.14
CA GLY A 24 -9.67 -23.18 -8.28
C GLY A 24 -9.71 -24.00 -9.55
N PHE A 25 -10.14 -23.37 -10.63
CA PHE A 25 -10.21 -24.01 -11.93
C PHE A 25 -9.70 -23.04 -13.00
N SER A 26 -9.03 -23.59 -14.00
CA SER A 26 -8.57 -22.84 -15.17
C SER A 26 -9.22 -23.38 -16.44
N LEU A 27 -9.59 -22.48 -17.35
CA LEU A 27 -10.15 -22.85 -18.64
C LEU A 27 -9.02 -23.29 -19.58
N GLN A 28 -9.01 -24.57 -19.94
CA GLN A 28 -8.04 -25.19 -20.86
C GLN A 28 -8.80 -25.99 -21.92
N ASN A 29 -8.54 -25.72 -23.20
CA ASN A 29 -9.20 -26.42 -24.32
C ASN A 29 -10.73 -26.48 -24.16
N ALA A 30 -11.36 -25.34 -23.86
CA ALA A 30 -12.80 -25.19 -23.60
C ALA A 30 -13.38 -25.95 -22.39
N ASN A 31 -12.53 -26.53 -21.54
CA ASN A 31 -12.95 -27.24 -20.33
C ASN A 31 -12.26 -26.67 -19.09
N TYR A 32 -12.96 -26.62 -17.97
CA TYR A 32 -12.37 -26.21 -16.71
C TYR A 32 -11.62 -27.37 -16.06
N GLN A 33 -10.32 -27.19 -15.85
CA GLN A 33 -9.45 -28.14 -15.18
C GLN A 33 -9.14 -27.63 -13.76
N PRO A 34 -9.16 -28.50 -12.73
CA PRO A 34 -8.83 -28.10 -11.37
C PRO A 34 -7.38 -27.61 -11.30
N LEU A 35 -7.16 -26.61 -10.45
CA LEU A 35 -5.85 -26.12 -10.07
C LEU A 35 -5.36 -26.91 -8.85
N GLU A 36 -4.11 -27.37 -8.93
CA GLU A 36 -3.41 -28.04 -7.82
C GLU A 36 -2.92 -27.01 -6.81
N PHE A 37 -2.87 -27.42 -5.54
CA PHE A 37 -2.23 -26.63 -4.50
C PHE A 37 -0.71 -26.74 -4.60
N ASN A 38 0.00 -25.65 -4.31
CA ASN A 38 1.45 -25.68 -4.11
C ASN A 38 1.81 -26.27 -2.72
N GLU A 39 3.11 -26.38 -2.44
CA GLU A 39 3.63 -26.86 -1.15
C GLU A 39 3.17 -26.02 0.06
N GLN A 40 2.75 -24.77 -0.16
CA GLN A 40 2.24 -23.84 0.84
C GLN A 40 0.70 -23.87 0.95
N ASN A 41 0.02 -24.86 0.35
CA ASN A 41 -1.44 -24.97 0.32
C ASN A 41 -2.15 -23.75 -0.32
N GLN A 42 -1.55 -23.19 -1.37
CA GLN A 42 -2.09 -22.07 -2.15
C GLN A 42 -2.41 -22.49 -3.58
N LEU A 43 -3.44 -21.87 -4.16
CA LEU A 43 -3.76 -22.03 -5.57
C LEU A 43 -2.99 -21.02 -6.39
N ILE A 44 -2.24 -21.46 -7.40
CA ILE A 44 -1.46 -20.55 -8.25
C ILE A 44 -2.30 -20.12 -9.44
N SER A 45 -2.60 -18.82 -9.50
CA SER A 45 -3.18 -18.18 -10.68
C SER A 45 -2.08 -17.91 -11.70
N ARG A 46 -2.14 -18.57 -12.86
CA ARG A 46 -1.20 -18.30 -13.96
C ARG A 46 -1.55 -16.99 -14.65
N ALA A 47 -2.84 -16.67 -14.73
CA ALA A 47 -3.31 -15.43 -15.34
C ALA A 47 -2.84 -14.18 -14.58
N LEU A 48 -2.82 -14.24 -13.25
CA LEU A 48 -2.40 -13.12 -12.41
C LEU A 48 -0.93 -13.19 -11.98
N ASN A 49 -0.28 -14.35 -12.12
CA ASN A 49 1.04 -14.64 -11.55
C ASN A 49 1.06 -14.40 -10.02
N LEU A 50 -0.01 -14.83 -9.34
CA LEU A 50 -0.22 -14.68 -7.91
C LEU A 50 -0.62 -16.01 -7.27
N ALA A 51 -0.37 -16.13 -5.97
CA ALA A 51 -0.81 -17.26 -5.16
C ALA A 51 -2.04 -16.85 -4.33
N LEU A 52 -3.13 -17.63 -4.41
CA LEU A 52 -4.31 -17.46 -3.57
C LEU A 52 -4.20 -18.39 -2.36
N GLY A 53 -4.07 -17.79 -1.18
CA GLY A 53 -3.90 -18.52 0.07
C GLY A 53 -5.00 -18.20 1.07
N ARG A 54 -5.18 -19.13 2.01
CA ARG A 54 -5.97 -18.90 3.21
C ARG A 54 -5.18 -18.02 4.16
N TRP A 55 -5.84 -17.02 4.73
CA TRP A 55 -5.24 -16.04 5.62
C TRP A 55 -6.10 -15.89 6.88
N PRO A 56 -5.63 -16.34 8.06
CA PRO A 56 -6.34 -16.12 9.31
C PRO A 56 -6.17 -14.66 9.76
N GLY A 57 -7.27 -13.97 9.99
CA GLY A 57 -7.24 -12.61 10.51
C GLY A 57 -8.58 -11.90 10.47
N GLU A 58 -8.55 -10.60 10.74
CA GLU A 58 -9.72 -9.74 10.75
C GLU A 58 -9.84 -8.97 9.43
N TYR A 59 -11.02 -9.00 8.84
CA TYR A 59 -11.36 -8.16 7.69
C TYR A 59 -12.79 -7.66 7.83
N LYS A 60 -12.99 -6.34 7.68
CA LYS A 60 -14.29 -5.67 7.87
C LYS A 60 -14.98 -6.02 9.20
N GLY A 61 -14.19 -6.12 10.29
CA GLY A 61 -14.70 -6.40 11.64
C GLY A 61 -15.04 -7.87 11.90
N ILE A 62 -14.67 -8.79 11.00
CA ILE A 62 -14.94 -10.21 11.14
C ILE A 62 -13.61 -10.97 11.19
N ASN A 63 -13.35 -11.60 12.33
CA ASN A 63 -12.17 -12.43 12.56
C ASN A 63 -12.46 -13.89 12.14
N THR A 64 -11.84 -14.33 11.04
CA THR A 64 -11.99 -15.69 10.50
C THR A 64 -10.83 -16.01 9.52
N THR A 65 -10.92 -17.14 8.83
CA THR A 65 -10.05 -17.44 7.69
C THR A 65 -10.61 -16.79 6.43
N TRP A 66 -9.87 -15.84 5.86
CA TRP A 66 -10.16 -15.21 4.58
C TRP A 66 -9.30 -15.80 3.47
N LEU A 67 -9.56 -15.42 2.23
CA LEU A 67 -8.61 -15.60 1.14
C LEU A 67 -7.83 -14.31 0.91
N ARG A 68 -6.52 -14.41 0.70
CA ARG A 68 -5.69 -13.30 0.24
C ARG A 68 -4.79 -13.73 -0.91
N TRP A 69 -4.62 -12.80 -1.84
CA TRP A 69 -3.61 -12.90 -2.87
C TRP A 69 -2.24 -12.57 -2.28
N ALA A 70 -1.24 -13.34 -2.69
CA ALA A 70 0.16 -13.11 -2.43
C ALA A 70 0.94 -13.08 -3.75
N THR A 71 2.04 -12.34 -3.76
CA THR A 71 3.04 -12.40 -4.83
C THR A 71 3.68 -13.79 -4.90
N SER A 72 4.43 -14.06 -5.97
CA SER A 72 5.20 -15.30 -6.11
C SER A 72 6.28 -15.48 -5.03
N SER A 73 6.70 -14.39 -4.36
CA SER A 73 7.61 -14.45 -3.21
C SER A 73 6.90 -14.69 -1.86
N GLY A 74 5.56 -14.80 -1.86
CA GLY A 74 4.76 -15.02 -0.66
C GLY A 74 4.35 -13.74 0.08
N GLU A 75 4.58 -12.56 -0.50
CA GLU A 75 4.15 -11.29 0.10
C GLU A 75 2.66 -11.05 -0.15
N LEU A 76 1.88 -10.82 0.92
CA LEU A 76 0.45 -10.55 0.80
C LEU A 76 0.20 -9.21 0.11
N LEU A 77 -0.67 -9.21 -0.90
CA LEU A 77 -1.10 -7.96 -1.53
C LEU A 77 -1.96 -7.16 -0.56
N PRO A 78 -1.64 -5.88 -0.30
CA PRO A 78 -2.35 -5.09 0.68
C PRO A 78 -3.80 -4.85 0.23
N ASN A 79 -4.72 -4.84 1.20
CA ASN A 79 -6.10 -4.44 0.97
C ASN A 79 -6.22 -2.91 0.96
N ALA A 80 -7.38 -2.39 0.55
CA ALA A 80 -7.59 -0.95 0.42
C ALA A 80 -7.40 -0.17 1.74
N GLU A 81 -7.75 -0.78 2.89
CA GLU A 81 -7.57 -0.17 4.21
C GLU A 81 -6.09 -0.11 4.59
N GLU A 82 -5.33 -1.17 4.32
CA GLU A 82 -3.88 -1.23 4.53
C GLU A 82 -3.14 -0.23 3.64
N ILE A 83 -3.52 -0.10 2.36
CA ILE A 83 -2.96 0.91 1.45
C ILE A 83 -3.25 2.32 1.99
N ALA A 84 -4.50 2.60 2.36
CA ALA A 84 -4.87 3.91 2.89
C ALA A 84 -4.11 4.25 4.18
N LEU A 85 -3.89 3.28 5.05
CA LEU A 85 -3.09 3.46 6.26
C LEU A 85 -1.63 3.75 5.93
N GLN A 86 -1.03 3.01 4.99
CA GLN A 86 0.36 3.20 4.56
C GLN A 86 0.55 4.59 3.94
N GLU A 87 -0.36 5.02 3.06
CA GLU A 87 -0.31 6.36 2.47
C GLU A 87 -0.50 7.47 3.50
N LYS A 88 -1.38 7.27 4.48
CA LYS A 88 -1.53 8.21 5.61
C LYS A 88 -0.26 8.31 6.43
N GLN A 89 0.41 7.20 6.71
CA GLN A 89 1.69 7.19 7.44
C GLN A 89 2.77 7.93 6.65
N ARG A 90 2.91 7.65 5.35
CA ARG A 90 3.86 8.34 4.46
C ARG A 90 3.63 9.85 4.42
N ALA A 91 2.38 10.27 4.23
CA ALA A 91 2.02 11.69 4.22
C ALA A 91 2.32 12.37 5.56
N GLN A 92 2.09 11.68 6.68
CA GLN A 92 2.38 12.21 8.01
C GLN A 92 3.90 12.35 8.25
N GLU A 93 4.69 11.37 7.83
CA GLU A 93 6.15 11.44 7.94
C GLU A 93 6.75 12.54 7.06
N GLU A 94 6.25 12.69 5.83
CA GLU A 94 6.69 13.74 4.93
C GLU A 94 6.34 15.12 5.48
N LYS A 95 5.12 15.29 6.01
CA LYS A 95 4.71 16.52 6.68
C LYS A 95 5.63 16.84 7.86
N GLN A 96 5.92 15.87 8.72
CA GLN A 96 6.83 16.07 9.85
C GLN A 96 8.24 16.48 9.40
N ARG A 97 8.75 15.89 8.31
CA ARG A 97 10.04 16.26 7.73
C ARG A 97 10.02 17.69 7.18
N ALA A 98 8.96 18.08 6.47
CA ALA A 98 8.78 19.42 5.93
C ALA A 98 8.68 20.47 7.05
N ASP A 99 7.86 20.22 8.08
CA ASP A 99 7.68 21.10 9.24
C ASP A 99 9.02 21.30 9.98
N LEU A 100 9.81 20.22 10.15
CA LEU A 100 11.12 20.29 10.79
C LEU A 100 12.13 21.09 9.94
N ALA A 101 12.14 20.88 8.63
CA ALA A 101 13.02 21.62 7.71
C ALA A 101 12.67 23.11 7.71
N GLU A 102 11.38 23.45 7.66
CA GLU A 102 10.91 24.82 7.72
C GLU A 102 11.26 25.48 9.06
N SER A 103 11.05 24.79 10.18
CA SER A 103 11.43 25.30 11.51
C SER A 103 12.93 25.57 11.60
N LYS A 104 13.78 24.70 11.04
CA LYS A 104 15.23 24.91 11.00
C LYS A 104 15.60 26.10 10.13
N LEU A 105 15.01 26.25 8.94
CA LEU A 105 15.24 27.38 8.06
C LEU A 105 14.86 28.71 8.72
N ARG A 106 13.69 28.77 9.36
CA ARG A 106 13.24 29.95 10.11
C ARG A 106 14.18 30.28 11.26
N GLN A 107 14.68 29.27 11.99
CA GLN A 107 15.65 29.50 13.06
C GLN A 107 16.99 30.02 12.51
N THR A 108 17.51 29.44 11.43
CA THR A 108 18.72 29.92 10.77
C THR A 108 18.56 31.35 10.29
N ALA A 109 17.42 31.70 9.67
CA ALA A 109 17.14 33.06 9.23
C ALA A 109 17.14 34.06 10.39
N ARG A 110 16.52 33.71 11.53
CA ARG A 110 16.55 34.54 12.75
C ARG A 110 17.97 34.75 13.27
N ASN A 111 18.78 33.69 13.32
CA ASN A 111 20.16 33.79 13.78
C ASN A 111 20.98 34.74 12.87
N LEU A 112 20.84 34.62 11.55
CA LEU A 112 21.53 35.51 10.59
C LEU A 112 21.11 36.97 10.72
N LEU A 113 19.82 37.25 10.95
CA LEU A 113 19.33 38.61 11.21
C LEU A 113 19.94 39.18 12.50
N GLN A 114 20.05 38.38 13.56
CA GLN A 114 20.67 38.77 14.81
C GLN A 114 22.18 39.05 14.67
N GLU A 115 22.85 38.35 13.75
CA GLU A 115 24.24 38.60 13.37
C GLU A 115 24.41 39.88 12.52
N GLY A 116 23.32 40.60 12.22
CA GLY A 116 23.33 41.89 11.53
C GLY A 116 23.18 41.82 10.02
N MET A 117 22.85 40.64 9.47
CA MET A 117 22.62 40.45 8.04
C MET A 117 21.31 41.12 7.59
N THR A 118 21.27 41.67 6.37
CA THR A 118 20.05 42.29 5.84
C THR A 118 19.04 41.24 5.39
N ILE A 119 17.75 41.59 5.35
CA ILE A 119 16.67 40.70 4.88
C ILE A 119 16.95 40.14 3.48
N GLN A 120 17.51 40.95 2.58
CA GLN A 120 17.88 40.53 1.22
C GLN A 120 18.97 39.46 1.21
N GLN A 121 19.99 39.61 2.06
CA GLN A 121 21.08 38.64 2.19
C GLN A 121 20.58 37.33 2.81
N VAL A 122 19.72 37.40 3.83
CA VAL A 122 19.10 36.21 4.46
C VAL A 122 18.19 35.47 3.47
N ALA A 123 17.42 36.19 2.66
CA ALA A 123 16.57 35.62 1.61
C ALA A 123 17.41 34.84 0.58
N SER A 124 18.51 35.44 0.13
CA SER A 124 19.43 34.81 -0.82
C SER A 124 20.09 33.54 -0.28
N LEU A 125 20.35 33.44 1.03
CA LEU A 125 21.04 32.29 1.64
C LEU A 125 20.10 31.17 2.07
N THR A 126 18.90 31.50 2.53
CA THR A 126 17.94 30.53 3.07
C THR A 126 16.90 30.08 2.05
N GLY A 127 16.76 30.79 0.93
CA GLY A 127 15.71 30.57 -0.07
C GLY A 127 14.31 30.98 0.40
N LEU A 128 14.18 31.57 1.58
CA LEU A 128 12.93 32.16 2.08
C LEU A 128 12.65 33.48 1.36
N SER A 129 11.37 33.79 1.15
CA SER A 129 10.98 35.11 0.63
C SER A 129 11.23 36.21 1.67
N GLU A 130 11.49 37.43 1.21
CA GLU A 130 11.63 38.60 2.10
C GLU A 130 10.38 38.82 2.97
N MET A 131 9.19 38.48 2.46
CA MET A 131 7.94 38.52 3.22
C MET A 131 7.96 37.53 4.40
N GLN A 132 8.40 36.28 4.17
CA GLN A 132 8.53 35.29 5.24
C GLN A 132 9.56 35.70 6.28
N ILE A 133 10.67 36.31 5.88
CA ILE A 133 11.72 36.79 6.79
C ILE A 133 11.25 38.00 7.60
N ASN A 134 10.52 38.93 6.98
CA ASN A 134 9.90 40.06 7.69
C ASN A 134 8.91 39.62 8.79
N GLN A 135 8.25 38.48 8.63
CA GLN A 135 7.35 37.91 9.64
C GLN A 135 8.11 37.22 10.80
N LEU A 136 9.42 37.00 10.68
CA LEU A 136 10.25 36.39 11.72
C LEU A 136 10.88 37.41 12.68
N ASN A 137 10.86 38.70 12.31
CA ASN A 137 11.42 39.83 13.06
C ASN A 137 10.46 40.35 14.14
#